data_AF-A0A7Y9IAC3-F1
#
_entry.id   AF-A0A7Y9IAC3-F1
#
_cell.length_a   1.000
_cell.length_b   1.000
_cell.length_c   1.000
_cell.angle_alpha   90.00
_cell.angle_beta   90.00
_cell.angle_gamma   90.00
#
_symmetry.space_group_name_H-M   'P 1'
#
loop_
_entity.id
_entity.type
_entity.pdbx_description
1 polymer ?
#
loop_
_entity_poly.entity_id
_entity_poly.type
_entity_poly.pdbx_seq_one_letter_code
_entity_poly.pdbx_strand_id
1 'polypeptide(L)'
;MTDPAPVDVIIVAGGGLAREVIMQLRRSDRFRPYGILDDDPALTGTSIHGVPVLGAVSEVKAFPDAGLVVAAGRGRSRRAIVEQLADVGVGDDRYLTIIDPTVDVPESCTVGPGSIVLAGTVLTSDVRIGRHVVIMPNVTLTHDDVVDDFATLCAGVALAGGVRVGAGAYLGTNAAVRERVIIGPDATVGMSAAVLREVPAGETWVGVPAAPRRNGLRIMVALHHLELGGSQLNAVDFATELTRRGHRVLIFANHDGAVGPVADLVRRRGLELVLVEDDHVAVPPTAPYRGRVRRAMVRAARAFRPDLVHGYEWSMILDAAHGPGLRLGVPVLGTVYGMGVPRWLPRNAPVIVGTAELHEVARSYGLRSTLIVPPVDLDQDDPAVVDGASFRSECGAGPGGVLAAIVSRLEPDMKEEGIRRSIDAVVALDDPRLILAIVGTGPSAATLREHAEAANARLGRGAVIMVGVRTDPRPCYAGADLLLGMGGSALRGMAYAKPLVVLGTRGFARLCEPESAELFRRQGFYGVGLDQARPLAEELAGLIADPGRRRELGTWSRRMIMDEYGLRVATDRLEEACRDAVAAGPGDRFRAVLRTTLHRTAAELAGPGGRAVVGRLRATGLRARGRGG
;
A
#
# COMPACT_ATOMS: atom_id res chain seq x y z
N MET A 1 16.23 48.15 49.37
CA MET A 1 15.74 47.90 48.00
C MET A 1 15.06 46.56 48.04
N THR A 2 13.74 46.52 47.91
CA THR A 2 12.98 45.28 47.73
C THR A 2 13.34 44.71 46.36
N ASP A 3 13.71 43.42 46.30
CA ASP A 3 13.86 42.74 45.01
C ASP A 3 12.59 42.90 44.16
N PRO A 4 12.71 43.10 42.85
CA PRO A 4 11.55 43.18 41.97
C PRO A 4 10.72 41.89 42.08
N ALA A 5 9.39 42.03 42.03
CA ALA A 5 8.50 40.89 42.06
C ALA A 5 8.79 39.94 40.87
N PRO A 6 8.66 38.62 41.06
CA PRO A 6 8.90 37.66 39.99
C PRO A 6 7.89 37.84 38.85
N VAL A 7 8.36 37.66 37.61
CA VAL A 7 7.51 37.72 36.41
C VAL A 7 6.67 36.45 36.33
N ASP A 8 5.35 36.62 36.18
CA ASP A 8 4.45 35.51 35.91
C ASP A 8 4.69 34.92 34.52
N VAL A 9 4.81 33.59 34.47
CA VAL A 9 5.07 32.85 33.24
C VAL A 9 3.90 31.94 32.91
N ILE A 10 3.34 32.13 31.72
CA ILE A 10 2.42 31.19 31.08
C ILE A 10 3.23 30.26 30.18
N ILE A 11 3.09 28.97 30.42
CA ILE A 11 3.70 27.92 29.60
C ILE A 11 2.66 27.47 28.58
N VAL A 12 3.00 27.54 27.29
CA VAL A 12 2.11 27.14 26.21
C VAL A 12 2.52 25.74 25.74
N ALA A 13 1.54 24.82 25.67
CA ALA A 13 1.68 23.37 25.46
C ALA A 13 2.25 22.60 26.67
N GLY A 14 1.40 21.89 27.40
CA GLY A 14 1.63 21.08 28.62
C GLY A 14 2.28 19.71 28.38
N GLY A 15 3.26 19.63 27.48
CA GLY A 15 3.96 18.39 27.14
C GLY A 15 5.13 18.02 28.06
N GLY A 16 5.98 17.08 27.60
CA GLY A 16 7.20 16.70 28.32
C GLY A 16 8.18 17.86 28.52
N LEU A 17 8.33 18.74 27.52
CA LEU A 17 9.18 19.92 27.62
C LEU A 17 8.64 20.93 28.64
N ALA A 18 7.32 21.07 28.81
CA ALA A 18 6.75 21.93 29.85
C ALA A 18 7.18 21.48 31.24
N ARG A 19 7.29 20.16 31.49
CA ARG A 19 7.75 19.64 32.77
C ARG A 19 9.18 20.09 33.09
N GLU A 20 10.07 20.02 32.10
CA GLU A 20 11.46 20.48 32.21
C GLU A 20 11.51 22.00 32.47
N VAL A 21 10.73 22.77 31.71
CA VAL A 21 10.65 24.23 31.87
C VAL A 21 10.14 24.61 33.26
N ILE A 22 9.13 23.92 33.82
CA ILE A 22 8.65 24.19 35.18
C ILE A 22 9.76 23.97 36.21
N MET A 23 10.55 22.89 36.08
CA MET A 23 11.67 22.64 36.99
C MET A 23 12.73 23.73 36.89
N GLN A 24 13.01 24.20 35.68
CA GLN A 24 13.98 25.25 35.43
C GLN A 24 13.53 26.62 35.96
N LEU A 25 12.27 27.01 35.71
CA LEU A 25 11.70 28.26 36.21
C LEU A 25 11.80 28.35 37.74
N ARG A 26 11.60 27.22 38.44
CA ARG A 26 11.72 27.13 39.90
C ARG A 26 13.13 27.30 40.44
N ARG A 27 14.16 27.25 39.58
CA ARG A 27 15.56 27.49 39.96
C ARG A 27 15.94 28.96 39.88
N SER A 28 15.01 29.83 39.49
CA SER A 28 15.21 31.27 39.34
C SER A 28 14.19 32.03 40.18
N ASP A 29 14.68 33.00 40.96
CA ASP A 29 13.79 33.92 41.70
C ASP A 29 13.16 34.98 40.78
N ARG A 30 13.55 35.03 39.51
CA ARG A 30 13.02 35.99 38.52
C ARG A 30 11.67 35.57 37.94
N PHE A 31 11.34 34.27 37.95
CA PHE A 31 10.20 33.74 37.23
C PHE A 31 9.28 32.93 38.14
N ARG A 32 7.97 33.15 38.01
CA ARG A 32 6.94 32.37 38.70
C ARG A 32 6.13 31.59 37.65
N PRO A 33 6.15 30.24 37.66
CA PRO A 33 5.30 29.46 36.76
C PRO A 33 3.84 29.60 37.20
N TYR A 34 3.09 30.47 36.52
CA TYR A 34 1.75 30.89 36.90
C TYR A 34 0.68 29.94 36.38
N GLY A 35 0.81 29.49 35.13
CA GLY A 35 -0.18 28.63 34.50
C GLY A 35 0.25 28.03 33.17
N ILE A 36 -0.57 27.12 32.67
CA ILE A 36 -0.36 26.42 31.40
C ILE A 36 -1.57 26.65 30.48
N LEU A 37 -1.31 26.91 29.21
CA LEU A 37 -2.34 26.88 28.16
C LEU A 37 -2.09 25.72 27.22
N ASP A 38 -3.10 24.88 26.99
CA ASP A 38 -3.03 23.71 26.13
C ASP A 38 -4.39 23.46 25.46
N ASP A 39 -4.38 23.14 24.16
CA ASP A 39 -5.60 22.92 23.39
C ASP A 39 -6.19 21.51 23.59
N ASP A 40 -5.51 20.59 24.30
CA ASP A 40 -6.07 19.30 24.70
C ASP A 40 -7.14 19.49 25.79
N PRO A 41 -8.43 19.25 25.49
CA PRO A 41 -9.51 19.41 26.46
C PRO A 41 -9.35 18.49 27.67
N ALA A 42 -8.63 17.37 27.54
CA ALA A 42 -8.38 16.44 28.64
C ALA A 42 -7.46 17.01 29.72
N LEU A 43 -6.67 18.05 29.40
CA LEU A 43 -5.76 18.70 30.34
C LEU A 43 -6.43 19.85 31.09
N THR A 44 -7.55 20.37 30.61
CA THR A 44 -8.23 21.52 31.22
C THR A 44 -8.65 21.23 32.66
N GLY A 45 -8.32 22.13 33.59
CA GLY A 45 -8.62 21.96 35.02
C GLY A 45 -7.70 20.98 35.77
N THR A 46 -6.69 20.42 35.09
CA THR A 46 -5.63 19.62 35.73
C THR A 46 -4.45 20.50 36.14
N SER A 47 -3.38 19.89 36.68
CA SER A 47 -2.11 20.57 36.92
C SER A 47 -0.91 19.70 36.53
N ILE A 48 0.17 20.34 36.09
CA ILE A 48 1.43 19.68 35.77
C ILE A 48 2.48 20.17 36.77
N HIS A 49 3.03 19.24 37.57
CA HIS A 49 3.93 19.57 38.67
C HIS A 49 3.39 20.65 39.63
N GLY A 50 2.07 20.77 39.78
CA GLY A 50 1.41 21.78 40.62
C GLY A 50 1.18 23.14 39.95
N VAL A 51 1.48 23.29 38.66
CA VAL A 51 1.12 24.46 37.87
C VAL A 51 -0.23 24.19 37.18
N PRO A 52 -1.26 25.03 37.36
CA PRO A 52 -2.60 24.77 36.84
C PRO A 52 -2.65 24.93 35.32
N VAL A 53 -3.44 24.07 34.66
CA VAL A 53 -3.82 24.25 33.25
C VAL A 53 -5.05 25.15 33.21
N LEU A 54 -4.84 26.38 32.74
CA LEU A 54 -5.80 27.49 32.83
C LEU A 54 -6.83 27.50 31.70
N GLY A 55 -6.52 26.87 30.57
CA GLY A 55 -7.41 26.83 29.40
C GLY A 55 -6.67 26.55 28.09
N ALA A 56 -7.32 26.87 26.98
CA ALA A 56 -6.80 26.73 25.63
C ALA A 56 -5.80 27.83 25.27
N VAL A 57 -4.98 27.59 24.24
CA VAL A 57 -3.95 28.56 23.77
C VAL A 57 -4.60 29.89 23.35
N SER A 58 -5.79 29.84 22.78
CA SER A 58 -6.56 31.02 22.36
C SER A 58 -6.94 31.97 23.51
N GLU A 59 -6.90 31.50 24.77
CA GLU A 59 -7.28 32.27 25.95
C GLU A 59 -6.14 33.14 26.50
N VAL A 60 -4.99 33.18 25.81
CA VAL A 60 -3.80 33.98 26.19
C VAL A 60 -4.10 35.46 26.49
N LYS A 61 -5.15 36.03 25.88
CA LYS A 61 -5.59 37.41 26.09
C LYS A 61 -6.03 37.69 27.53
N ALA A 62 -6.42 36.66 28.28
CA ALA A 62 -6.76 36.79 29.70
C ALA A 62 -5.53 37.09 30.58
N PHE A 63 -4.31 36.95 30.02
CA PHE A 63 -3.04 37.14 30.73
C PHE A 63 -2.15 38.15 30.00
N PRO A 64 -2.53 39.44 29.92
CA PRO A 64 -1.80 40.44 29.13
C PRO A 64 -0.41 40.78 29.69
N ASP A 65 -0.20 40.66 31.00
CA ASP A 65 1.04 41.06 31.67
C ASP A 65 2.03 39.89 31.89
N ALA A 66 1.62 38.66 31.59
CA ALA A 66 2.44 37.47 31.81
C ALA A 66 3.44 37.25 30.67
N GLY A 67 4.67 36.87 30.99
CA GLY A 67 5.62 36.39 29.99
C GLY A 67 5.21 35.01 29.47
N LEU A 68 5.53 34.70 28.22
CA LEU A 68 5.16 33.46 27.55
C LEU A 68 6.38 32.61 27.24
N VAL A 69 6.24 31.29 27.39
CA VAL A 69 7.21 30.32 26.90
C VAL A 69 6.48 29.18 26.19
N VAL A 70 6.82 28.93 24.92
CA VAL A 70 6.17 27.89 24.10
C VAL A 70 6.93 26.57 24.23
N ALA A 71 6.43 25.68 25.07
CA ALA A 71 7.06 24.42 25.46
C ALA A 71 6.64 23.23 24.57
N ALA A 72 6.46 23.45 23.27
CA ALA A 72 6.31 22.37 22.30
C ALA A 72 7.68 21.84 21.85
N GLY A 73 7.89 20.52 21.92
CA GLY A 73 9.21 19.92 21.63
C GLY A 73 9.63 19.99 20.16
N ARG A 74 8.67 19.94 19.23
CA ARG A 74 8.93 20.01 17.78
C ARG A 74 8.88 21.47 17.30
N GLY A 75 9.89 21.89 16.55
CA GLY A 75 9.98 23.23 15.97
C GLY A 75 8.75 23.64 15.15
N ARG A 76 8.22 22.73 14.32
CA ARG A 76 6.99 22.97 13.55
C ARG A 76 5.78 23.28 14.43
N SER A 77 5.61 22.53 15.53
CA SER A 77 4.51 22.77 16.48
C SER A 77 4.69 24.12 17.19
N ARG A 78 5.92 24.47 17.60
CA ARG A 78 6.20 25.79 18.17
C ARG A 78 5.89 26.92 17.18
N ARG A 79 6.32 26.78 15.92
CA ARG A 79 6.08 27.76 14.87
C ARG A 79 4.58 28.02 14.68
N ALA A 80 3.78 26.95 14.55
CA ALA A 80 2.33 27.06 14.41
C ALA A 80 1.66 27.75 15.61
N ILE A 81 2.09 27.42 16.84
CA ILE A 81 1.56 28.05 18.05
C ILE A 81 1.93 29.55 18.10
N VAL A 82 3.18 29.89 17.77
CA VAL A 82 3.64 31.29 17.76
C VAL A 82 2.90 32.10 16.70
N GLU A 83 2.65 31.54 15.51
CA GLU A 83 1.83 32.16 14.47
C GLU A 83 0.39 32.38 14.95
N GLN A 84 -0.23 31.39 15.58
CA GLN A 84 -1.58 31.51 16.18
C GLN A 84 -1.64 32.58 17.28
N LEU A 85 -0.60 32.68 18.11
CA LEU A 85 -0.50 33.70 19.15
C LEU A 85 -0.31 35.10 18.56
N ALA A 86 0.46 35.23 17.48
CA ALA A 86 0.63 36.48 16.76
C ALA A 86 -0.69 36.98 16.16
N ASP A 87 -1.51 36.08 15.60
CA ASP A 87 -2.85 36.41 15.06
C ASP A 87 -3.80 36.99 16.11
N VAL A 88 -3.59 36.67 17.39
CA VAL A 88 -4.35 37.22 18.51
C VAL A 88 -3.67 38.42 19.18
N GLY A 89 -2.59 38.94 18.60
CA GLY A 89 -1.92 40.18 19.00
C GLY A 89 -0.76 40.00 19.99
N VAL A 90 -0.24 38.79 20.16
CA VAL A 90 0.95 38.55 20.99
C VAL A 90 2.20 38.94 20.21
N GLY A 91 2.92 39.96 20.69
CA GLY A 91 4.19 40.42 20.13
C GLY A 91 5.41 39.65 20.64
N ASP A 92 6.55 39.86 19.98
CA ASP A 92 7.83 39.20 20.32
C ASP A 92 8.33 39.55 21.73
N ASP A 93 7.96 40.73 22.24
CA ASP A 93 8.29 41.26 23.56
C ASP A 93 7.68 40.44 24.71
N ARG A 94 6.64 39.65 24.43
CA ARG A 94 6.00 38.76 25.40
C ARG A 94 6.75 37.44 25.60
N TYR A 95 7.61 37.03 24.68
CA TYR A 95 8.26 35.72 24.75
C TYR A 95 9.53 35.75 25.59
N LEU A 96 9.51 35.01 26.70
CA LEU A 96 10.66 34.91 27.60
C LEU A 96 11.69 33.91 27.08
N THR A 97 12.96 34.32 27.06
CA THR A 97 14.09 33.41 26.90
C THR A 97 14.41 32.78 28.24
N ILE A 98 14.34 31.45 28.30
CA ILE A 98 14.54 30.67 29.52
C ILE A 98 15.89 29.94 29.43
N ILE A 99 16.87 30.39 30.19
CA ILE A 99 18.24 29.84 30.23
C ILE A 99 18.48 29.28 31.62
N ASP A 100 19.02 28.06 31.71
CA ASP A 100 19.27 27.42 33.00
C ASP A 100 20.38 28.18 33.73
N PRO A 101 20.28 28.43 35.05
CA PRO A 101 21.29 29.19 35.79
C PRO A 101 22.70 28.62 35.74
N THR A 102 22.86 27.35 35.34
CA THR A 102 24.18 26.69 35.20
C THR A 102 24.85 26.94 33.84
N VAL A 103 24.14 27.52 32.88
CA VAL A 103 24.68 27.78 31.53
C VAL A 103 25.33 29.15 31.50
N ASP A 104 26.64 29.16 31.26
CA ASP A 104 27.38 30.38 30.96
C ASP A 104 27.13 30.81 29.51
N VAL A 105 26.75 32.07 29.32
CA VAL A 105 26.54 32.66 28.00
C VAL A 105 27.62 33.73 27.80
N PRO A 106 28.70 33.42 27.05
CA PRO A 106 29.75 34.39 26.78
C PRO A 106 29.22 35.66 26.12
N GLU A 107 29.88 36.81 26.34
CA GLU A 107 29.47 38.11 25.77
C GLU A 107 29.39 38.09 24.24
N SER A 108 30.19 37.25 23.57
CA SER A 108 30.15 37.07 22.11
C SER A 108 28.97 36.22 21.62
N CYS A 109 28.23 35.58 22.53
CA CYS A 109 27.12 34.70 22.20
C CYS A 109 25.76 35.41 22.38
N THR A 110 24.78 35.00 21.58
CA THR A 110 23.43 35.58 21.61
C THR A 110 22.35 34.51 21.62
N VAL A 111 21.26 34.74 22.35
CA VAL A 111 20.10 33.85 22.42
C VAL A 111 18.82 34.65 22.18
N GLY A 112 18.08 34.29 21.14
CA GLY A 112 16.86 34.98 20.74
C GLY A 112 15.66 34.79 21.69
N PRO A 113 14.62 35.63 21.55
CA PRO A 113 13.39 35.55 22.35
C PRO A 113 12.68 34.21 22.21
N GLY A 114 12.05 33.78 23.31
CA GLY A 114 11.26 32.54 23.37
C GLY A 114 12.06 31.24 23.33
N SER A 115 13.40 31.31 23.28
CA SER A 115 14.27 30.14 23.27
C SER A 115 14.44 29.54 24.68
N ILE A 116 14.58 28.22 24.74
CA ILE A 116 14.74 27.44 25.96
C ILE A 116 16.10 26.74 25.90
N VAL A 117 16.95 27.00 26.89
CA VAL A 117 18.29 26.41 27.01
C VAL A 117 18.40 25.68 28.35
N LEU A 118 18.48 24.35 28.29
CA LEU A 118 18.51 23.49 29.47
C LEU A 118 19.95 23.25 29.99
N ALA A 119 20.03 22.71 31.21
CA ALA A 119 21.27 22.54 31.96
C ALA A 119 22.34 21.72 31.20
N GLY A 120 23.60 22.04 31.47
CA GLY A 120 24.76 21.38 30.85
C GLY A 120 25.02 21.79 29.40
N THR A 121 24.27 22.75 28.86
CA THR A 121 24.59 23.35 27.56
C THR A 121 25.91 24.12 27.64
N VAL A 122 26.78 23.94 26.65
CA VAL A 122 28.05 24.66 26.52
C VAL A 122 28.03 25.51 25.27
N LEU A 123 28.31 26.81 25.41
CA LEU A 123 28.52 27.77 24.33
C LEU A 123 29.97 28.27 24.42
N THR A 124 30.75 28.21 23.35
CA THR A 124 32.17 28.62 23.43
C THR A 124 32.43 30.07 23.01
N SER A 125 32.20 30.45 21.75
CA SER A 125 32.47 31.81 21.24
C SER A 125 31.66 32.09 20.00
N ASP A 126 31.12 33.31 19.86
CA ASP A 126 30.46 33.77 18.63
C ASP A 126 29.27 32.90 18.18
N VAL A 127 28.62 32.22 19.13
CA VAL A 127 27.43 31.39 18.88
C VAL A 127 26.19 32.27 18.78
N ARG A 128 25.40 32.06 17.74
CA ARG A 128 24.11 32.75 17.54
C ARG A 128 22.97 31.76 17.59
N ILE A 129 22.11 31.89 18.58
CA ILE A 129 20.88 31.12 18.72
C ILE A 129 19.70 32.03 18.41
N GLY A 130 18.88 31.62 17.45
CA GLY A 130 17.68 32.32 17.01
C GLY A 130 16.53 32.26 18.00
N ARG A 131 15.33 32.55 17.50
CA ARG A 131 14.08 32.65 18.27
C ARG A 131 13.43 31.29 18.44
N HIS A 132 12.79 31.06 19.58
CA HIS A 132 12.03 29.83 19.85
C HIS A 132 12.83 28.53 19.60
N VAL A 133 14.15 28.57 19.78
CA VAL A 133 15.03 27.41 19.70
C VAL A 133 14.93 26.64 21.01
N VAL A 134 14.94 25.31 20.94
CA VAL A 134 15.02 24.46 22.12
C VAL A 134 16.34 23.71 22.12
N ILE A 135 17.13 23.94 23.16
CA ILE A 135 18.38 23.25 23.43
C ILE A 135 18.18 22.40 24.67
N MET A 136 18.12 21.09 24.45
CA MET A 136 17.97 20.08 25.51
C MET A 136 19.28 19.90 26.29
N PRO A 137 19.30 19.12 27.39
CA PRO A 137 20.48 19.05 28.25
C PRO A 137 21.74 18.54 27.56
N ASN A 138 22.90 19.00 28.03
CA ASN A 138 24.22 18.55 27.58
C ASN A 138 24.50 18.76 26.07
N VAL A 139 23.96 19.82 25.47
CA VAL A 139 24.29 20.18 24.09
C VAL A 139 25.56 21.03 24.05
N THR A 140 26.46 20.75 23.12
CA THR A 140 27.69 21.53 22.91
C THR A 140 27.61 22.28 21.59
N LEU A 141 27.71 23.61 21.66
CA LEU A 141 27.88 24.51 20.52
C LEU A 141 29.27 25.14 20.62
N THR A 142 30.07 24.97 19.57
CA THR A 142 31.44 25.48 19.53
C THR A 142 31.50 26.81 18.79
N HIS A 143 32.68 27.24 18.34
CA HIS A 143 32.85 28.59 17.82
C HIS A 143 32.13 28.79 16.48
N ASP A 144 31.60 29.99 16.23
CA ASP A 144 30.94 30.39 14.98
C ASP A 144 29.64 29.62 14.61
N ASP A 145 29.07 28.86 15.55
CA ASP A 145 27.83 28.11 15.30
C ASP A 145 26.61 29.05 15.19
N VAL A 146 25.74 28.76 14.24
CA VAL A 146 24.49 29.49 14.03
C VAL A 146 23.32 28.51 14.06
N VAL A 147 22.35 28.77 14.93
CA VAL A 147 21.11 27.98 15.05
C VAL A 147 19.93 28.89 14.78
N ASP A 148 19.27 28.68 13.65
CA ASP A 148 18.13 29.49 13.21
C ASP A 148 16.84 29.16 13.97
N ASP A 149 15.85 30.03 13.80
CA ASP A 149 14.59 30.03 14.53
C ASP A 149 13.88 28.67 14.54
N PHE A 150 13.24 28.33 15.65
CA PHE A 150 12.45 27.13 15.84
C PHE A 150 13.23 25.80 15.77
N ALA A 151 14.55 25.80 15.64
CA ALA A 151 15.32 24.56 15.68
C ALA A 151 15.21 23.84 17.04
N THR A 152 15.33 22.52 17.05
CA THR A 152 15.41 21.71 18.28
C THR A 152 16.68 20.88 18.25
N LEU A 153 17.55 21.08 19.24
CA LEU A 153 18.74 20.27 19.51
C LEU A 153 18.43 19.39 20.72
N CYS A 154 18.31 18.08 20.49
CA CYS A 154 18.05 17.12 21.55
C CYS A 154 19.28 16.87 22.44
N ALA A 155 19.07 16.15 23.54
CA ALA A 155 20.10 16.00 24.57
C ALA A 155 21.39 15.40 24.00
N GLY A 156 22.54 15.94 24.40
CA GLY A 156 23.84 15.43 23.95
C GLY A 156 24.22 15.75 22.50
N VAL A 157 23.47 16.60 21.78
CA VAL A 157 23.88 17.05 20.43
C VAL A 157 25.20 17.81 20.53
N ALA A 158 26.13 17.52 19.62
CA ALA A 158 27.41 18.20 19.54
C ALA A 158 27.61 18.81 18.15
N LEU A 159 27.81 20.13 18.10
CA LEU A 159 28.15 20.88 16.90
C LEU A 159 29.63 21.25 16.95
N ALA A 160 30.40 20.87 15.93
CA ALA A 160 31.76 21.36 15.73
C ALA A 160 31.77 22.73 15.02
N GLY A 161 32.92 23.41 14.98
CA GLY A 161 32.95 24.85 14.69
C GLY A 161 32.36 25.27 13.34
N GLY A 162 31.58 26.35 13.35
CA GLY A 162 31.00 26.96 12.16
C GLY A 162 29.82 26.20 11.56
N VAL A 163 29.14 25.35 12.33
CA VAL A 163 27.94 24.64 11.88
C VAL A 163 26.75 25.60 11.80
N ARG A 164 25.94 25.42 10.76
CA ARG A 164 24.69 26.18 10.58
C ARG A 164 23.50 25.24 10.64
N VAL A 165 22.61 25.46 11.60
CA VAL A 165 21.37 24.70 11.77
C VAL A 165 20.20 25.54 11.31
N GLY A 166 19.57 25.13 10.21
CA GLY A 166 18.47 25.87 9.58
C GLY A 166 17.18 25.88 10.39
N ALA A 167 16.31 26.83 10.06
CA ALA A 167 15.09 27.07 10.82
C ALA A 167 14.20 25.82 10.91
N GLY A 168 13.71 25.50 12.11
CA GLY A 168 12.85 24.34 12.36
C GLY A 168 13.54 22.98 12.27
N ALA A 169 14.86 22.92 12.01
CA ALA A 169 15.59 21.66 11.96
C ALA A 169 15.55 20.92 13.31
N TYR A 170 15.62 19.59 13.26
CA TYR A 170 15.55 18.73 14.42
C TYR A 170 16.79 17.81 14.48
N LEU A 171 17.62 17.99 15.49
CA LEU A 171 18.80 17.14 15.72
C LEU A 171 18.50 16.20 16.89
N GLY A 172 18.41 14.90 16.61
CA GLY A 172 18.11 13.88 17.59
C GLY A 172 19.21 13.68 18.64
N THR A 173 18.83 13.08 19.77
CA THR A 173 19.72 12.82 20.92
C THR A 173 21.07 12.23 20.49
N ASN A 174 22.16 12.79 21.01
CA ASN A 174 23.54 12.39 20.71
C ASN A 174 23.95 12.47 19.23
N ALA A 175 23.28 13.28 18.39
CA ALA A 175 23.77 13.55 17.05
C ALA A 175 25.03 14.43 17.09
N ALA A 176 26.00 14.13 16.24
CA ALA A 176 27.24 14.89 16.10
C ALA A 176 27.35 15.47 14.68
N VAL A 177 27.69 16.75 14.56
CA VAL A 177 27.81 17.45 13.29
C VAL A 177 29.25 17.95 13.10
N ARG A 178 29.87 17.56 11.98
CA ARG A 178 31.23 17.98 11.60
C ARG A 178 31.28 19.49 11.36
N GLU A 179 32.46 20.09 11.55
CA GLU A 179 32.70 21.52 11.36
C GLU A 179 32.23 22.01 9.98
N ARG A 180 31.73 23.25 9.94
CA ARG A 180 31.28 23.96 8.72
C ARG A 180 30.21 23.23 7.91
N VAL A 181 29.48 22.30 8.52
CA VAL A 181 28.35 21.63 7.88
C VAL A 181 27.08 22.46 8.05
N ILE A 182 26.28 22.49 6.98
CA ILE A 182 24.95 23.09 6.98
C ILE A 182 23.90 21.99 7.14
N ILE A 183 23.03 22.14 8.15
CA ILE A 183 21.79 21.38 8.28
C ILE A 183 20.67 22.26 7.74
N GLY A 184 20.02 21.84 6.66
CA GLY A 184 18.98 22.62 5.99
C GLY A 184 17.75 22.87 6.87
N PRO A 185 16.94 23.89 6.56
CA PRO A 185 15.70 24.17 7.27
C PRO A 185 14.76 22.96 7.23
N ASP A 186 14.05 22.76 8.34
CA ASP A 186 13.12 21.64 8.59
C ASP A 186 13.74 20.23 8.38
N ALA A 187 15.06 20.11 8.26
CA ALA A 187 15.73 18.82 8.16
C ALA A 187 15.72 18.07 9.51
N THR A 188 15.82 16.74 9.45
CA THR A 188 15.87 15.88 10.63
C THR A 188 17.14 15.05 10.64
N VAL A 189 17.95 15.18 11.69
CA VAL A 189 19.07 14.29 11.98
C VAL A 189 18.62 13.30 13.05
N GLY A 190 18.74 12.01 12.76
CA GLY A 190 18.36 10.93 13.67
C GLY A 190 19.25 10.88 14.92
N MET A 191 18.74 10.21 15.96
CA MET A 191 19.52 9.97 17.18
C MET A 191 20.83 9.23 16.86
N SER A 192 21.90 9.60 17.56
CA SER A 192 23.24 9.03 17.42
C SER A 192 23.82 9.07 16.01
N ALA A 193 23.35 9.98 15.15
CA ALA A 193 23.86 10.11 13.79
C ALA A 193 25.13 10.96 13.73
N ALA A 194 26.08 10.59 12.87
CA ALA A 194 27.32 11.35 12.64
C ALA A 194 27.27 12.04 11.27
N VAL A 195 26.97 13.34 11.27
CA VAL A 195 26.79 14.14 10.05
C VAL A 195 28.12 14.67 9.55
N LEU A 196 28.59 14.13 8.43
CA LEU A 196 29.89 14.47 7.84
C LEU A 196 29.77 15.37 6.60
N ARG A 197 28.55 15.74 6.18
CA ARG A 197 28.29 16.57 5.00
C ARG A 197 26.93 17.24 5.14
N GLU A 198 26.69 18.24 4.30
CA GLU A 198 25.43 19.01 4.31
C GLU A 198 24.20 18.12 4.21
N VAL A 199 23.19 18.45 5.02
CA VAL A 199 21.87 17.82 5.03
C VAL A 199 20.89 18.75 4.32
N PRO A 200 20.31 18.35 3.18
CA PRO A 200 19.36 19.21 2.47
C PRO A 200 18.10 19.52 3.28
N ALA A 201 17.45 20.64 2.95
CA ALA A 201 16.20 21.07 3.59
C ALA A 201 15.12 19.97 3.56
N GLY A 202 14.42 19.77 4.67
CA GLY A 202 13.34 18.79 4.81
C GLY A 202 13.77 17.31 4.77
N GLU A 203 15.04 17.00 4.51
CA GLU A 203 15.50 15.60 4.48
C GLU A 203 15.66 15.02 5.89
N THR A 204 15.52 13.69 5.99
CA THR A 204 15.84 12.94 7.22
C THR A 204 17.10 12.13 7.02
N TRP A 205 18.10 12.29 7.87
CA TRP A 205 19.37 11.56 7.81
C TRP A 205 19.62 10.75 9.07
N VAL A 206 20.11 9.52 8.93
CA VAL A 206 20.33 8.59 10.05
C VAL A 206 21.63 7.80 9.88
N GLY A 207 22.21 7.31 10.98
CA GLY A 207 23.35 6.39 10.99
C GLY A 207 24.72 7.03 11.21
N VAL A 208 25.76 6.18 11.26
CA VAL A 208 27.17 6.56 11.43
C VAL A 208 28.00 5.87 10.33
N PRO A 209 28.43 6.59 9.28
CA PRO A 209 28.12 8.00 8.98
C PRO A 209 26.64 8.20 8.61
N ALA A 210 26.13 9.42 8.84
CA ALA A 210 24.75 9.76 8.54
C ALA A 210 24.50 9.78 7.03
N ALA A 211 23.38 9.21 6.60
CA ALA A 211 22.93 9.19 5.21
C ALA A 211 21.42 9.43 5.10
N PRO A 212 20.91 9.89 3.95
CA PRO A 212 19.49 10.06 3.72
C PRO A 212 18.71 8.78 4.05
N ARG A 213 17.68 8.92 4.89
CA ARG A 213 16.70 7.87 5.17
C ARG A 213 15.89 7.65 3.90
N ARG A 214 16.04 6.46 3.29
CA ARG A 214 15.27 6.10 2.09
C ARG A 214 13.79 5.93 2.46
N ASN A 215 12.92 6.75 1.88
CA ASN A 215 11.47 6.62 2.04
C ASN A 215 10.87 5.51 1.16
N GLY A 216 11.49 5.20 0.02
CA GLY A 216 11.05 4.15 -0.91
C GLY A 216 11.78 2.82 -0.70
N LEU A 217 11.00 1.73 -0.65
CA LEU A 217 11.50 0.35 -0.70
C LEU A 217 12.02 -0.01 -2.10
N ARG A 218 13.00 -0.91 -2.15
CA ARG A 218 13.44 -1.64 -3.34
C ARG A 218 12.67 -2.96 -3.40
N ILE A 219 11.70 -3.06 -4.29
CA ILE A 219 10.79 -4.21 -4.35
C ILE A 219 11.10 -5.01 -5.62
N MET A 220 11.42 -6.29 -5.47
CA MET A 220 11.52 -7.21 -6.61
C MET A 220 10.22 -7.99 -6.74
N VAL A 221 9.42 -7.67 -7.75
CA VAL A 221 8.15 -8.35 -8.04
C VAL A 221 8.43 -9.54 -8.94
N ALA A 222 8.08 -10.75 -8.48
CA ALA A 222 8.32 -12.00 -9.19
C ALA A 222 7.01 -12.55 -9.79
N LEU A 223 6.95 -12.63 -11.13
CA LEU A 223 5.80 -13.11 -11.90
C LEU A 223 6.09 -14.47 -12.52
N HIS A 224 5.04 -15.28 -12.67
CA HIS A 224 5.07 -16.53 -13.43
C HIS A 224 4.41 -16.33 -14.80
N HIS A 225 5.10 -16.75 -15.86
CA HIS A 225 4.70 -16.60 -17.25
C HIS A 225 4.41 -15.13 -17.66
N LEU A 226 4.34 -14.88 -18.96
CA LEU A 226 4.15 -13.51 -19.50
C LEU A 226 2.92 -13.41 -20.42
N GLU A 227 1.98 -14.34 -20.26
CA GLU A 227 0.66 -14.28 -20.89
C GLU A 227 -0.26 -13.25 -20.22
N LEU A 228 -1.25 -12.75 -20.96
CA LEU A 228 -2.26 -11.83 -20.43
C LEU A 228 -3.20 -12.55 -19.44
N GLY A 229 -2.82 -12.53 -18.16
CA GLY A 229 -3.64 -12.98 -17.05
C GLY A 229 -3.95 -11.85 -16.07
N GLY A 230 -5.02 -12.03 -15.28
CA GLY A 230 -5.47 -11.02 -14.32
C GLY A 230 -4.44 -10.72 -13.23
N SER A 231 -3.75 -11.73 -12.70
CA SER A 231 -2.74 -11.53 -11.67
C SER A 231 -1.47 -10.85 -12.20
N GLN A 232 -1.05 -11.16 -13.44
CA GLN A 232 0.08 -10.49 -14.09
C GLN A 232 -0.21 -9.01 -14.34
N LEU A 233 -1.39 -8.67 -14.88
CA LEU A 233 -1.80 -7.28 -15.12
C LEU A 233 -1.82 -6.48 -13.81
N ASN A 234 -2.48 -7.01 -12.78
CA ASN A 234 -2.53 -6.36 -11.47
C ASN A 234 -1.13 -6.10 -10.90
N ALA A 235 -0.21 -7.06 -11.07
CA ALA A 235 1.16 -6.89 -10.58
C ALA A 235 1.91 -5.76 -11.29
N VAL A 236 1.70 -5.60 -12.60
CA VAL A 236 2.29 -4.51 -13.39
C VAL A 236 1.66 -3.17 -13.00
N ASP A 237 0.36 -3.12 -12.78
CA ASP A 237 -0.34 -1.91 -12.34
C ASP A 237 0.14 -1.46 -10.96
N PHE A 238 0.24 -2.39 -9.99
CA PHE A 238 0.83 -2.11 -8.68
C PHE A 238 2.30 -1.67 -8.77
N ALA A 239 3.11 -2.34 -9.58
CA ALA A 239 4.53 -1.97 -9.75
C ALA A 239 4.68 -0.56 -10.34
N THR A 240 3.80 -0.19 -11.26
CA THR A 240 3.76 1.14 -11.88
C THR A 240 3.40 2.20 -10.82
N GLU A 241 2.34 1.96 -10.04
CA GLU A 241 1.89 2.90 -9.01
C GLU A 241 2.91 3.01 -7.85
N LEU A 242 3.52 1.91 -7.41
CA LEU A 242 4.60 1.94 -6.42
C LEU A 242 5.80 2.76 -6.91
N THR A 243 6.17 2.64 -8.18
CA THR A 243 7.26 3.43 -8.76
C THR A 243 6.92 4.93 -8.77
N ARG A 244 5.67 5.29 -9.10
CA ARG A 244 5.17 6.67 -9.03
C ARG A 244 5.25 7.26 -7.62
N ARG A 245 5.14 6.41 -6.60
CA ARG A 245 5.24 6.77 -5.16
C ARG A 245 6.67 6.79 -4.61
N GLY A 246 7.68 6.64 -5.47
CA GLY A 246 9.09 6.75 -5.09
C GLY A 246 9.74 5.45 -4.63
N HIS A 247 9.06 4.30 -4.77
CA HIS A 247 9.68 2.99 -4.64
C HIS A 247 10.52 2.68 -5.88
N ARG A 248 11.55 1.85 -5.73
CA ARG A 248 12.26 1.28 -6.88
C ARG A 248 11.77 -0.14 -7.10
N VAL A 249 11.18 -0.42 -8.25
CA VAL A 249 10.59 -1.73 -8.56
C VAL A 249 11.34 -2.42 -9.70
N LEU A 250 11.64 -3.71 -9.51
CA LEU A 250 12.17 -4.60 -10.55
C LEU A 250 11.17 -5.73 -10.79
N ILE A 251 10.75 -5.93 -12.03
CA ILE A 251 10.00 -7.12 -12.43
C ILE A 251 10.97 -8.25 -12.77
N PHE A 252 10.80 -9.40 -12.13
CA PHE A 252 11.45 -10.66 -12.46
C PHE A 252 10.39 -11.62 -13.00
N ALA A 253 10.61 -12.21 -14.18
CA ALA A 253 9.68 -13.17 -14.74
C ALA A 253 10.37 -14.33 -15.46
N ASN A 254 9.74 -15.51 -15.44
CA ASN A 254 10.15 -16.66 -16.27
C ASN A 254 9.27 -16.79 -17.54
N HIS A 255 9.83 -17.34 -18.61
CA HIS A 255 9.15 -17.58 -19.89
C HIS A 255 9.58 -18.90 -20.54
N ASP A 256 8.77 -19.44 -21.45
CA ASP A 256 8.95 -20.71 -22.18
C ASP A 256 9.49 -20.51 -23.62
N GLY A 257 10.40 -19.55 -23.80
CA GLY A 257 10.97 -19.22 -25.11
C GLY A 257 10.21 -18.14 -25.90
N ALA A 258 8.91 -17.96 -25.70
CA ALA A 258 8.17 -16.81 -26.25
C ALA A 258 8.01 -15.70 -25.20
N VAL A 259 8.54 -14.50 -25.48
CA VAL A 259 8.40 -13.35 -24.58
C VAL A 259 6.97 -12.81 -24.73
N GLY A 260 6.08 -13.23 -23.82
CA GLY A 260 4.65 -12.92 -23.89
C GLY A 260 4.30 -11.43 -23.72
N PRO A 261 3.04 -11.05 -24.04
CA PRO A 261 2.55 -9.65 -24.10
C PRO A 261 2.71 -8.84 -22.81
N VAL A 262 2.80 -9.48 -21.64
CA VAL A 262 3.03 -8.78 -20.36
C VAL A 262 4.42 -8.13 -20.34
N ALA A 263 5.43 -8.73 -20.97
CA ALA A 263 6.77 -8.15 -21.04
C ALA A 263 6.77 -6.79 -21.75
N ASP A 264 6.01 -6.70 -22.85
CA ASP A 264 5.88 -5.45 -23.60
C ASP A 264 5.10 -4.40 -22.82
N LEU A 265 4.10 -4.82 -22.04
CA LEU A 265 3.42 -3.92 -21.11
C LEU A 265 4.38 -3.36 -20.06
N VAL A 266 5.19 -4.21 -19.41
CA VAL A 266 6.21 -3.79 -18.43
C VAL A 266 7.17 -2.77 -19.03
N ARG A 267 7.65 -3.02 -20.25
CA ARG A 267 8.54 -2.08 -20.97
C ARG A 267 7.85 -0.75 -21.28
N ARG A 268 6.61 -0.77 -21.76
CA ARG A 268 5.81 0.44 -22.04
C ARG A 268 5.56 1.28 -20.79
N ARG A 269 5.46 0.66 -19.61
CA ARG A 269 5.34 1.32 -18.31
C ARG A 269 6.67 1.86 -17.76
N GLY A 270 7.79 1.63 -18.45
CA GLY A 270 9.12 2.09 -18.02
C GLY A 270 9.70 1.33 -16.83
N LEU A 271 9.23 0.11 -16.56
CA LEU A 271 9.68 -0.70 -15.43
C LEU A 271 10.93 -1.52 -15.78
N GLU A 272 11.85 -1.68 -14.81
CA GLU A 272 13.02 -2.56 -14.96
C GLU A 272 12.54 -4.03 -15.07
N LEU A 273 13.03 -4.79 -16.05
CA LEU A 273 12.61 -6.18 -16.31
C LEU A 273 13.80 -7.13 -16.43
N VAL A 274 13.74 -8.25 -15.71
CA VAL A 274 14.66 -9.40 -15.83
C VAL A 274 13.88 -10.63 -16.27
N LEU A 275 14.29 -11.20 -17.40
CA LEU A 275 13.69 -12.41 -17.98
C LEU A 275 14.60 -13.62 -17.79
N VAL A 276 13.98 -14.77 -17.54
CA VAL A 276 14.68 -16.06 -17.40
C VAL A 276 13.92 -17.14 -18.15
N GLU A 277 14.62 -17.84 -19.03
CA GLU A 277 14.05 -18.96 -19.77
C GLU A 277 13.87 -20.20 -18.87
N ASP A 278 12.71 -20.83 -18.98
CA ASP A 278 12.25 -21.98 -18.20
C ASP A 278 11.47 -22.96 -19.09
N ASP A 279 12.15 -24.04 -19.49
CA ASP A 279 11.60 -25.09 -20.37
C ASP A 279 10.52 -25.97 -19.69
N HIS A 280 10.21 -25.72 -18.40
CA HIS A 280 9.39 -26.58 -17.55
C HIS A 280 8.15 -25.87 -16.98
N VAL A 281 7.56 -24.96 -17.76
CA VAL A 281 6.35 -24.20 -17.40
C VAL A 281 5.20 -25.06 -16.88
N ALA A 282 5.03 -26.29 -17.40
CA ALA A 282 3.96 -27.21 -17.02
C ALA A 282 4.30 -28.20 -15.87
N VAL A 283 5.48 -28.12 -15.27
CA VAL A 283 5.93 -29.15 -14.30
C VAL A 283 5.57 -28.74 -12.86
N PRO A 284 5.07 -29.67 -12.01
CA PRO A 284 4.79 -29.39 -10.61
C PRO A 284 5.99 -28.76 -9.89
N PRO A 285 5.76 -27.84 -8.93
CA PRO A 285 6.79 -27.10 -8.15
C PRO A 285 7.81 -27.96 -7.37
N THR A 286 7.71 -29.29 -7.44
CA THR A 286 8.61 -30.30 -6.85
C THR A 286 9.71 -30.76 -7.79
N ALA A 287 9.63 -30.44 -9.09
CA ALA A 287 10.64 -30.92 -10.02
C ALA A 287 12.01 -30.28 -9.78
N PRO A 288 13.11 -31.05 -9.93
CA PRO A 288 14.48 -30.55 -9.81
C PRO A 288 14.81 -29.41 -10.79
N TYR A 289 13.94 -29.18 -11.78
CA TYR A 289 14.13 -28.24 -12.88
C TYR A 289 13.89 -26.76 -12.55
N ARG A 290 13.29 -26.37 -11.41
CA ARG A 290 13.23 -24.94 -10.99
C ARG A 290 14.50 -24.39 -10.35
N GLY A 291 15.57 -25.19 -10.28
CA GLY A 291 16.88 -24.71 -9.81
C GLY A 291 17.41 -23.53 -10.65
N ARG A 292 17.12 -23.49 -11.96
CA ARG A 292 17.54 -22.39 -12.86
C ARG A 292 16.86 -21.08 -12.49
N VAL A 293 15.53 -21.06 -12.37
CA VAL A 293 14.74 -19.87 -11.97
C VAL A 293 15.19 -19.35 -10.61
N ARG A 294 15.34 -20.22 -9.59
CA ARG A 294 15.80 -19.81 -8.25
C ARG A 294 17.20 -19.21 -8.27
N ARG A 295 18.15 -19.83 -8.99
CA ARG A 295 19.51 -19.28 -9.12
C ARG A 295 19.49 -17.92 -9.81
N ALA A 296 18.69 -17.77 -10.86
CA ALA A 296 18.54 -16.50 -11.54
C ALA A 296 17.92 -15.43 -10.64
N MET A 297 16.87 -15.77 -9.88
CA MET A 297 16.24 -14.88 -8.92
C MET A 297 17.21 -14.46 -7.80
N VAL A 298 18.06 -15.37 -7.30
CA VAL A 298 19.12 -15.03 -6.34
C VAL A 298 20.17 -14.08 -6.95
N ARG A 299 20.56 -14.29 -8.22
CA ARG A 299 21.48 -13.37 -8.92
C ARG A 299 20.86 -11.99 -9.11
N ALA A 300 19.60 -11.93 -9.56
CA ALA A 300 18.85 -10.69 -9.70
C ALA A 300 18.73 -9.96 -8.35
N ALA A 301 18.37 -10.68 -7.27
CA ALA A 301 18.30 -10.11 -5.93
C ALA A 301 19.66 -9.61 -5.42
N ARG A 302 20.78 -10.27 -5.73
CA ARG A 302 22.12 -9.76 -5.37
C ARG A 302 22.46 -8.45 -6.09
N ALA A 303 22.16 -8.37 -7.38
CA ALA A 303 22.42 -7.17 -8.18
C ALA A 303 21.50 -6.01 -7.76
N PHE A 304 20.21 -6.30 -7.59
CA PHE A 304 19.19 -5.31 -7.27
C PHE A 304 19.15 -4.95 -5.78
N ARG A 305 19.62 -5.81 -4.87
CA ARG A 305 19.54 -5.60 -3.41
C ARG A 305 18.14 -5.19 -2.95
N PRO A 306 17.10 -6.02 -3.17
CA PRO A 306 15.74 -5.69 -2.74
C PRO A 306 15.62 -5.70 -1.22
N ASP A 307 14.79 -4.82 -0.69
CA ASP A 307 14.31 -4.86 0.68
C ASP A 307 13.26 -5.97 0.86
N LEU A 308 12.54 -6.31 -0.22
CA LEU A 308 11.47 -7.31 -0.25
C LEU A 308 11.39 -7.99 -1.63
N VAL A 309 11.11 -9.30 -1.63
CA VAL A 309 10.65 -10.01 -2.84
C VAL A 309 9.15 -10.23 -2.76
N HIS A 310 8.40 -9.76 -3.75
CA HIS A 310 6.95 -9.91 -3.83
C HIS A 310 6.60 -10.94 -4.90
N GLY A 311 6.27 -12.17 -4.50
CA GLY A 311 5.92 -13.26 -5.41
C GLY A 311 4.42 -13.30 -5.74
N TYR A 312 4.08 -13.31 -7.03
CA TYR A 312 2.70 -13.48 -7.51
C TYR A 312 2.40 -14.93 -7.86
N GLU A 313 1.33 -15.44 -7.27
CA GLU A 313 0.91 -16.83 -7.20
C GLU A 313 1.87 -17.74 -6.42
N TRP A 314 1.33 -18.86 -5.93
CA TRP A 314 2.02 -19.74 -4.99
C TRP A 314 3.37 -20.27 -5.53
N SER A 315 3.55 -20.38 -6.84
CA SER A 315 4.79 -20.89 -7.45
C SER A 315 5.96 -19.92 -7.26
N MET A 316 5.75 -18.62 -7.50
CA MET A 316 6.76 -17.58 -7.30
C MET A 316 7.00 -17.27 -5.82
N ILE A 317 5.98 -17.41 -4.98
CA ILE A 317 6.15 -17.32 -3.52
C ILE A 317 7.12 -18.40 -3.04
N LEU A 318 6.97 -19.65 -3.52
CA LEU A 318 7.88 -20.72 -3.19
C LEU A 318 9.30 -20.46 -3.70
N ASP A 319 9.45 -20.03 -4.95
CA ASP A 319 10.78 -19.77 -5.54
C ASP A 319 11.48 -18.60 -4.85
N ALA A 320 10.75 -17.56 -4.45
CA ALA A 320 11.27 -16.46 -3.64
C ALA A 320 11.70 -16.95 -2.25
N ALA A 321 10.88 -17.75 -1.56
CA ALA A 321 11.18 -18.28 -0.24
C ALA A 321 12.39 -19.23 -0.25
N HIS A 322 12.47 -20.15 -1.22
CA HIS A 322 13.57 -21.13 -1.34
C HIS A 322 14.83 -20.53 -2.00
N GLY A 323 14.70 -19.39 -2.68
CA GLY A 323 15.77 -18.67 -3.36
C GLY A 323 16.28 -17.51 -2.49
N PRO A 324 15.99 -16.24 -2.84
CA PRO A 324 16.44 -15.07 -2.08
C PRO A 324 16.12 -15.11 -0.57
N GLY A 325 14.93 -15.59 -0.19
CA GLY A 325 14.53 -15.67 1.22
C GLY A 325 15.46 -16.55 2.05
N LEU A 326 15.68 -17.78 1.60
CA LEU A 326 16.58 -18.72 2.27
C LEU A 326 18.06 -18.33 2.13
N ARG A 327 18.51 -17.96 0.92
CA ARG A 327 19.94 -17.77 0.60
C ARG A 327 20.50 -16.41 0.97
N LEU A 328 19.68 -15.36 0.93
CA LEU A 328 20.10 -13.97 1.15
C LEU A 328 19.42 -13.35 2.38
N GLY A 329 18.37 -13.97 2.92
CA GLY A 329 17.62 -13.41 4.03
C GLY A 329 16.72 -12.25 3.63
N VAL A 330 16.36 -12.13 2.36
CA VAL A 330 15.42 -11.10 1.91
C VAL A 330 14.00 -11.52 2.32
N PRO A 331 13.22 -10.66 3.00
CA PRO A 331 11.80 -10.90 3.26
C PRO A 331 11.02 -11.28 2.00
N VAL A 332 9.95 -12.06 2.15
CA VAL A 332 9.09 -12.50 1.04
C VAL A 332 7.65 -12.15 1.36
N LEU A 333 6.99 -11.41 0.47
CA LEU A 333 5.54 -11.18 0.46
C LEU A 333 4.95 -11.98 -0.70
N GLY A 334 3.80 -12.62 -0.50
CA GLY A 334 3.09 -13.31 -1.55
C GLY A 334 1.79 -12.63 -1.94
N THR A 335 1.35 -12.76 -3.18
CA THR A 335 -0.04 -12.50 -3.60
C THR A 335 -0.62 -13.76 -4.22
N VAL A 336 -1.83 -14.15 -3.82
CA VAL A 336 -2.57 -15.28 -4.41
C VAL A 336 -3.96 -14.79 -4.81
N TYR A 337 -4.19 -14.66 -6.12
CA TYR A 337 -5.50 -14.29 -6.67
C TYR A 337 -6.25 -15.47 -7.28
N GLY A 338 -5.66 -16.67 -7.26
CA GLY A 338 -6.38 -17.91 -7.53
C GLY A 338 -7.50 -18.19 -6.52
N MET A 339 -8.41 -19.10 -6.88
CA MET A 339 -9.60 -19.48 -6.11
C MET A 339 -9.29 -20.35 -4.86
N GLY A 340 -8.04 -20.40 -4.41
CA GLY A 340 -7.64 -21.21 -3.27
C GLY A 340 -6.25 -20.85 -2.77
N VAL A 341 -6.09 -20.84 -1.45
CA VAL A 341 -4.81 -20.56 -0.79
C VAL A 341 -4.21 -21.87 -0.28
N PRO A 342 -3.06 -22.33 -0.80
CA PRO A 342 -2.48 -23.58 -0.34
C PRO A 342 -2.05 -23.53 1.13
N ARG A 343 -2.59 -24.44 1.97
CA ARG A 343 -2.28 -24.55 3.42
C ARG A 343 -0.80 -24.76 3.76
N TRP A 344 -0.01 -25.19 2.78
CA TRP A 344 1.41 -25.51 2.90
C TRP A 344 2.34 -24.34 2.54
N LEU A 345 1.81 -23.16 2.20
CA LEU A 345 2.64 -21.97 1.95
C LEU A 345 3.56 -21.62 3.15
N PRO A 346 4.75 -21.05 2.89
CA PRO A 346 5.70 -20.69 3.94
C PRO A 346 5.10 -19.72 4.96
N ARG A 347 5.16 -20.07 6.25
CA ARG A 347 4.57 -19.26 7.34
C ARG A 347 5.27 -17.92 7.56
N ASN A 348 6.53 -17.84 7.18
CA ASN A 348 7.31 -16.61 7.24
C ASN A 348 7.03 -15.68 6.04
N ALA A 349 6.30 -16.14 5.01
CA ALA A 349 5.85 -15.31 3.90
C ALA A 349 4.38 -14.89 4.13
N PRO A 350 4.09 -13.66 4.59
CA PRO A 350 2.72 -13.14 4.58
C PRO A 350 2.14 -13.16 3.16
N VAL A 351 0.81 -13.31 3.06
CA VAL A 351 0.12 -13.45 1.78
C VAL A 351 -1.03 -12.46 1.61
N ILE A 352 -1.08 -11.81 0.46
CA ILE A 352 -2.22 -11.03 0.01
C ILE A 352 -3.19 -11.97 -0.71
N VAL A 353 -4.47 -11.80 -0.44
CA VAL A 353 -5.54 -12.60 -1.06
C VAL A 353 -6.66 -11.68 -1.55
N GLY A 354 -7.38 -12.15 -2.56
CA GLY A 354 -8.34 -11.32 -3.32
C GLY A 354 -9.77 -11.28 -2.78
N THR A 355 -10.16 -12.13 -1.82
CA THR A 355 -11.53 -12.16 -1.28
C THR A 355 -11.52 -12.35 0.24
N ALA A 356 -12.58 -11.89 0.92
CA ALA A 356 -12.69 -12.04 2.37
C ALA A 356 -12.77 -13.52 2.78
N GLU A 357 -13.44 -14.36 2.00
CA GLU A 357 -13.47 -15.81 2.24
C GLU A 357 -12.06 -16.43 2.18
N LEU A 358 -11.25 -16.09 1.16
CA LEU A 358 -9.87 -16.57 1.08
C LEU A 358 -9.00 -16.02 2.22
N HIS A 359 -9.31 -14.81 2.71
CA HIS A 359 -8.66 -14.22 3.87
C HIS A 359 -8.96 -15.01 5.15
N GLU A 360 -10.21 -15.37 5.39
CA GLU A 360 -10.64 -16.24 6.49
C GLU A 360 -9.97 -17.62 6.40
N VAL A 361 -9.98 -18.25 5.21
CA VAL A 361 -9.35 -19.57 4.98
C VAL A 361 -7.84 -19.54 5.19
N ALA A 362 -7.15 -18.49 4.74
CA ALA A 362 -5.71 -18.35 4.97
C ALA A 362 -5.39 -18.28 6.47
N ARG A 363 -6.19 -17.52 7.22
CA ARG A 363 -6.04 -17.36 8.68
C ARG A 363 -6.42 -18.62 9.45
N SER A 364 -7.43 -19.37 9.01
CA SER A 364 -7.89 -20.60 9.71
C SER A 364 -6.78 -21.65 9.82
N TYR A 365 -5.88 -21.70 8.84
CA TYR A 365 -4.72 -22.58 8.90
C TYR A 365 -3.47 -21.90 9.45
N GLY A 366 -3.51 -20.63 9.85
CA GLY A 366 -2.45 -19.86 10.53
C GLY A 366 -1.51 -19.07 9.62
N LEU A 367 -1.93 -18.68 8.41
CA LEU A 367 -1.13 -17.78 7.56
C LEU A 367 -1.40 -16.33 7.97
N ARG A 368 -0.35 -15.49 7.95
CA ARG A 368 -0.53 -14.04 8.00
C ARG A 368 -1.06 -13.62 6.63
N SER A 369 -2.24 -13.01 6.59
CA SER A 369 -2.85 -12.57 5.34
C SER A 369 -3.34 -11.14 5.41
N THR A 370 -3.40 -10.50 4.23
CA THR A 370 -3.98 -9.16 4.01
C THR A 370 -4.99 -9.25 2.88
N LEU A 371 -6.16 -8.62 3.04
CA LEU A 371 -7.17 -8.56 1.99
C LEU A 371 -6.90 -7.36 1.07
N ILE A 372 -6.49 -7.64 -0.17
CA ILE A 372 -6.35 -6.63 -1.22
C ILE A 372 -6.98 -7.21 -2.48
N VAL A 373 -8.21 -6.77 -2.78
CA VAL A 373 -8.94 -7.23 -3.96
C VAL A 373 -8.21 -6.76 -5.24
N PRO A 374 -8.23 -7.53 -6.34
CA PRO A 374 -7.72 -7.08 -7.64
C PRO A 374 -8.16 -5.64 -7.97
N PRO A 375 -7.21 -4.72 -8.21
CA PRO A 375 -7.53 -3.32 -8.42
C PRO A 375 -8.08 -3.06 -9.83
N VAL A 376 -8.72 -1.90 -9.97
CA VAL A 376 -9.07 -1.27 -11.25
C VAL A 376 -8.30 0.04 -11.38
N ASP A 377 -7.61 0.22 -12.50
CA ASP A 377 -6.89 1.45 -12.82
C ASP A 377 -7.87 2.50 -13.38
N LEU A 378 -8.41 3.31 -12.48
CA LEU A 378 -9.38 4.36 -12.80
C LEU A 378 -8.81 5.49 -13.67
N ASP A 379 -7.49 5.61 -13.83
CA ASP A 379 -6.91 6.57 -14.77
C ASP A 379 -7.03 6.06 -16.23
N GLN A 380 -7.24 4.75 -16.42
CA GLN A 380 -7.38 4.11 -17.75
C GLN A 380 -8.76 3.53 -18.03
N ASP A 381 -9.43 3.03 -17.00
CA ASP A 381 -10.77 2.44 -17.05
C ASP A 381 -11.82 3.48 -16.65
N ASP A 382 -11.92 4.55 -17.45
CA ASP A 382 -12.82 5.67 -17.20
C ASP A 382 -13.64 6.02 -18.46
N PRO A 383 -14.96 6.21 -18.31
CA PRO A 383 -15.84 6.54 -19.44
C PRO A 383 -15.53 7.89 -20.09
N ALA A 384 -14.78 8.79 -19.44
CA ALA A 384 -14.37 10.08 -20.00
C ALA A 384 -13.20 9.99 -20.98
N VAL A 385 -12.39 8.91 -20.92
CA VAL A 385 -11.19 8.74 -21.77
C VAL A 385 -11.35 7.73 -22.89
N VAL A 386 -12.39 6.89 -22.85
CA VAL A 386 -12.63 5.85 -23.88
C VAL A 386 -14.02 5.99 -24.48
N ASP A 387 -14.07 6.17 -25.81
CA ASP A 387 -15.31 6.16 -26.57
C ASP A 387 -15.75 4.73 -26.92
N GLY A 388 -17.04 4.46 -26.72
CA GLY A 388 -17.69 3.19 -27.03
C GLY A 388 -18.57 3.22 -28.28
N ALA A 389 -18.73 4.36 -28.95
CA ALA A 389 -19.64 4.51 -30.08
C ALA A 389 -19.26 3.60 -31.27
N SER A 390 -17.97 3.50 -31.58
CA SER A 390 -17.46 2.62 -32.63
C SER A 390 -17.78 1.15 -32.36
N PHE A 391 -17.60 0.70 -31.11
CA PHE A 391 -17.92 -0.66 -30.70
C PHE A 391 -19.41 -0.96 -30.78
N ARG A 392 -20.27 -0.02 -30.36
CA ARG A 392 -21.73 -0.17 -30.53
C ARG A 392 -22.12 -0.33 -31.99
N SER A 393 -21.54 0.49 -32.88
CA SER A 393 -21.80 0.42 -34.31
C SER A 393 -21.34 -0.91 -34.90
N GLU A 394 -20.17 -1.42 -34.49
CA GLU A 394 -19.65 -2.73 -34.91
C GLU A 394 -20.63 -3.86 -34.56
N CYS A 395 -21.22 -3.80 -33.36
CA CYS A 395 -22.18 -4.80 -32.90
C CYS A 395 -23.59 -4.63 -33.50
N GLY A 396 -23.84 -3.59 -34.31
CA GLY A 396 -25.17 -3.28 -34.84
C GLY A 396 -26.16 -2.74 -33.80
N ALA A 397 -25.68 -2.24 -32.66
CA ALA A 397 -26.52 -1.73 -31.58
C ALA A 397 -26.89 -0.26 -31.80
N GLY A 398 -28.07 -0.03 -32.41
CA GLY A 398 -28.61 1.31 -32.65
C GLY A 398 -28.96 2.09 -31.37
N PRO A 399 -29.38 3.37 -31.50
CA PRO A 399 -29.64 4.26 -30.36
C PRO A 399 -30.75 3.78 -29.39
N GLY A 400 -31.68 2.94 -29.86
CA GLY A 400 -32.74 2.33 -29.05
C GLY A 400 -32.47 0.87 -28.65
N GLY A 401 -31.34 0.30 -29.07
CA GLY A 401 -30.94 -1.07 -28.74
C GLY A 401 -30.22 -1.14 -27.38
N VAL A 402 -30.34 -2.30 -26.71
CA VAL A 402 -29.63 -2.62 -25.48
C VAL A 402 -28.49 -3.57 -25.80
N LEU A 403 -27.25 -3.10 -25.62
CA LEU A 403 -26.04 -3.87 -25.82
C LEU A 403 -25.58 -4.50 -24.49
N ALA A 404 -25.74 -5.80 -24.35
CA ALA A 404 -25.11 -6.58 -23.30
C ALA A 404 -23.72 -7.05 -23.76
N ALA A 405 -22.71 -6.96 -22.90
CA ALA A 405 -21.37 -7.41 -23.27
C ALA A 405 -20.74 -8.38 -22.25
N ILE A 406 -20.02 -9.36 -22.77
CA ILE A 406 -19.15 -10.29 -22.04
C ILE A 406 -17.71 -10.07 -22.52
N VAL A 407 -16.80 -9.74 -21.60
CA VAL A 407 -15.36 -9.71 -21.86
C VAL A 407 -14.70 -10.80 -21.03
N SER A 408 -14.22 -11.85 -21.70
CA SER A 408 -13.70 -13.04 -21.02
C SER A 408 -12.76 -13.87 -21.89
N ARG A 409 -11.81 -14.59 -21.27
CA ARG A 409 -11.22 -15.77 -21.91
C ARG A 409 -12.31 -16.83 -22.09
N LEU A 410 -12.30 -17.51 -23.24
CA LEU A 410 -13.29 -18.54 -23.59
C LEU A 410 -12.74 -19.92 -23.20
N GLU A 411 -12.65 -20.15 -21.90
CA GLU A 411 -12.15 -21.41 -21.32
C GLU A 411 -13.31 -22.34 -20.90
N PRO A 412 -13.13 -23.67 -20.99
CA PRO A 412 -14.14 -24.62 -20.53
C PRO A 412 -14.43 -24.46 -19.04
N ASP A 413 -13.36 -24.32 -18.26
CA ASP A 413 -13.44 -24.21 -16.80
C ASP A 413 -13.96 -22.84 -16.38
N MET A 414 -15.04 -22.84 -15.58
CA MET A 414 -15.71 -21.68 -14.99
C MET A 414 -16.39 -20.71 -15.98
N LYS A 415 -15.94 -20.60 -17.23
CA LYS A 415 -16.33 -19.51 -18.15
C LYS A 415 -17.41 -19.93 -19.14
N GLU A 416 -17.25 -21.09 -19.79
CA GLU A 416 -18.13 -21.55 -20.87
C GLU A 416 -19.61 -21.64 -20.46
N GLU A 417 -19.91 -22.26 -19.30
CA GLU A 417 -21.28 -22.46 -18.84
C GLU A 417 -22.08 -21.14 -18.76
N GLY A 418 -21.50 -20.11 -18.14
CA GLY A 418 -22.15 -18.81 -17.98
C GLY A 418 -22.37 -18.10 -19.32
N ILE A 419 -21.43 -18.22 -20.25
CA ILE A 419 -21.55 -17.63 -21.59
C ILE A 419 -22.65 -18.34 -22.39
N ARG A 420 -22.66 -19.68 -22.39
CA ARG A 420 -23.69 -20.48 -23.06
C ARG A 420 -25.08 -20.14 -22.53
N ARG A 421 -25.23 -20.01 -21.21
CA ARG A 421 -26.49 -19.59 -20.58
C ARG A 421 -26.89 -18.16 -20.92
N SER A 422 -25.94 -17.28 -21.15
CA SER A 422 -26.22 -15.91 -21.60
C SER A 422 -26.80 -15.91 -23.02
N ILE A 423 -26.29 -16.76 -23.91
CA ILE A 423 -26.86 -17.00 -25.25
C ILE A 423 -28.26 -17.59 -25.13
N ASP A 424 -28.45 -18.60 -24.28
CA ASP A 424 -29.76 -19.21 -24.03
C ASP A 424 -30.79 -18.17 -23.51
N ALA A 425 -30.35 -17.24 -22.65
CA ALA A 425 -31.19 -16.17 -22.12
C ALA A 425 -31.61 -15.17 -23.21
N VAL A 426 -30.74 -14.84 -24.17
CA VAL A 426 -31.11 -14.00 -25.33
C VAL A 426 -32.21 -14.67 -26.14
N VAL A 427 -32.11 -15.98 -26.38
CA VAL A 427 -33.14 -16.75 -27.10
C VAL A 427 -34.45 -16.81 -26.31
N ALA A 428 -34.39 -17.01 -25.00
CA ALA A 428 -35.57 -17.09 -24.15
C ALA A 428 -36.32 -15.75 -24.05
N LEU A 429 -35.60 -14.63 -24.08
CA LEU A 429 -36.19 -13.30 -24.03
C LEU A 429 -36.82 -12.85 -25.34
N ASP A 430 -36.18 -13.20 -26.46
CA ASP A 430 -36.57 -12.77 -27.81
C ASP A 430 -36.89 -11.25 -27.91
N ASP A 431 -36.14 -10.43 -27.14
CA ASP A 431 -36.34 -8.99 -27.16
C ASP A 431 -35.58 -8.38 -28.35
N PRO A 432 -36.25 -7.75 -29.33
CA PRO A 432 -35.62 -7.25 -30.54
C PRO A 432 -34.59 -6.13 -30.28
N ARG A 433 -34.62 -5.52 -29.09
CA ARG A 433 -33.67 -4.48 -28.68
C ARG A 433 -32.35 -5.07 -28.20
N LEU A 434 -32.34 -6.31 -27.70
CA LEU A 434 -31.17 -6.91 -27.06
C LEU A 434 -30.18 -7.46 -28.08
N ILE A 435 -28.92 -7.05 -27.94
CA ILE A 435 -27.75 -7.65 -28.62
C ILE A 435 -26.75 -8.08 -27.54
N LEU A 436 -26.24 -9.30 -27.64
CA LEU A 436 -25.18 -9.83 -26.79
C LEU A 436 -23.85 -9.88 -27.56
N ALA A 437 -22.88 -9.07 -27.14
CA ALA A 437 -21.52 -9.11 -27.68
C ALA A 437 -20.59 -9.94 -26.78
N ILE A 438 -19.87 -10.91 -27.37
CA ILE A 438 -18.92 -11.77 -26.67
C ILE A 438 -17.51 -11.48 -27.21
N VAL A 439 -16.69 -10.85 -26.35
CA VAL A 439 -15.31 -10.45 -26.64
C VAL A 439 -14.34 -11.40 -25.94
N GLY A 440 -13.48 -12.03 -26.73
CA GLY A 440 -12.50 -12.98 -26.24
C GLY A 440 -12.17 -14.11 -27.21
N THR A 441 -11.21 -14.94 -26.81
CA THR A 441 -10.86 -16.18 -27.51
C THR A 441 -10.45 -17.23 -26.46
N GLY A 442 -10.31 -18.48 -26.90
CA GLY A 442 -9.93 -19.61 -26.06
C GLY A 442 -10.43 -20.94 -26.63
N PRO A 443 -10.15 -22.07 -25.95
CA PRO A 443 -10.54 -23.40 -26.42
C PRO A 443 -12.04 -23.56 -26.70
N SER A 444 -12.90 -22.87 -25.95
CA SER A 444 -14.37 -22.91 -26.13
C SER A 444 -14.87 -21.97 -27.24
N ALA A 445 -14.01 -21.28 -27.98
CA ALA A 445 -14.44 -20.29 -28.96
C ALA A 445 -15.24 -20.88 -30.13
N ALA A 446 -14.90 -22.10 -30.57
CA ALA A 446 -15.61 -22.78 -31.67
C ALA A 446 -17.01 -23.19 -31.24
N THR A 447 -17.13 -23.89 -30.10
CA THR A 447 -18.40 -24.38 -29.57
C THR A 447 -19.36 -23.23 -29.23
N LEU A 448 -18.87 -22.15 -28.64
CA LEU A 448 -19.67 -20.96 -28.36
C LEU A 448 -20.13 -20.23 -29.63
N ARG A 449 -19.35 -20.27 -30.70
CA ARG A 449 -19.74 -19.67 -32.00
C ARG A 449 -20.87 -20.47 -32.65
N GLU A 450 -20.77 -21.79 -32.69
CA GLU A 450 -21.85 -22.66 -33.17
C GLU A 450 -23.15 -22.43 -32.39
N HIS A 451 -23.04 -22.29 -31.06
CA HIS A 451 -24.19 -22.01 -30.20
C HIS A 451 -24.82 -20.62 -30.48
N ALA A 452 -23.99 -19.61 -30.73
CA ALA A 452 -24.44 -18.27 -31.12
C ALA A 452 -25.11 -18.25 -32.50
N GLU A 453 -24.57 -18.98 -33.48
CA GLU A 453 -25.14 -19.10 -34.82
C GLU A 453 -26.51 -19.80 -34.78
N ALA A 454 -26.65 -20.87 -34.00
CA ALA A 454 -27.94 -21.53 -33.78
C ALA A 454 -28.98 -20.61 -33.11
N ALA A 455 -28.56 -19.82 -32.13
CA ALA A 455 -29.41 -18.81 -31.49
C ALA A 455 -29.89 -17.75 -32.48
N ASN A 456 -28.98 -17.20 -33.29
CA ASN A 456 -29.32 -16.20 -34.31
C ASN A 456 -30.25 -16.77 -35.39
N ALA A 457 -30.03 -18.01 -35.84
CA ALA A 457 -30.89 -18.68 -36.80
C ALA A 457 -32.32 -18.86 -36.26
N ARG A 458 -32.46 -19.20 -34.96
CA ARG A 458 -33.75 -19.34 -34.29
C ARG A 458 -34.49 -18.01 -34.14
N LEU A 459 -33.77 -16.92 -33.87
CA LEU A 459 -34.34 -15.57 -33.71
C LEU A 459 -34.56 -14.83 -35.04
N GLY A 460 -34.01 -15.33 -36.15
CA GLY A 460 -34.08 -14.67 -37.45
C GLY A 460 -33.32 -13.34 -37.53
N ARG A 461 -32.39 -13.07 -36.61
CA ARG A 461 -31.60 -11.83 -36.52
C ARG A 461 -30.24 -12.06 -35.87
N GLY A 462 -29.30 -11.15 -36.10
CA GLY A 462 -27.99 -11.14 -35.43
C GLY A 462 -28.07 -10.64 -33.98
N ALA A 463 -28.64 -11.44 -33.08
CA ALA A 463 -28.79 -11.08 -31.66
C ALA A 463 -27.54 -11.37 -30.83
N VAL A 464 -26.69 -12.30 -31.25
CA VAL A 464 -25.46 -12.70 -30.55
C VAL A 464 -24.26 -12.52 -31.48
N ILE A 465 -23.31 -11.69 -31.07
CA ILE A 465 -22.14 -11.30 -31.86
C ILE A 465 -20.87 -11.83 -31.22
N MET A 466 -20.19 -12.74 -31.91
CA MET A 466 -18.88 -13.26 -31.52
C MET A 466 -17.78 -12.32 -32.04
N VAL A 467 -17.39 -11.33 -31.23
CA VAL A 467 -16.44 -10.26 -31.62
C VAL A 467 -15.00 -10.76 -31.78
N GLY A 468 -14.62 -11.80 -31.03
CA GLY A 468 -13.27 -12.34 -31.02
C GLY A 468 -12.30 -11.56 -30.12
N VAL A 469 -11.00 -11.76 -30.32
CA VAL A 469 -9.96 -11.13 -29.50
C VAL A 469 -9.84 -9.63 -29.78
N ARG A 470 -9.53 -8.85 -28.72
CA ARG A 470 -9.19 -7.44 -28.81
C ARG A 470 -7.95 -7.16 -27.98
N THR A 471 -7.05 -6.34 -28.52
CA THR A 471 -5.87 -5.85 -27.80
C THR A 471 -6.27 -4.88 -26.70
N ASP A 472 -7.29 -4.06 -26.94
CA ASP A 472 -7.90 -3.16 -25.97
C ASP A 472 -9.40 -3.48 -25.82
N PRO A 473 -9.83 -4.04 -24.67
CA PRO A 473 -11.24 -4.33 -24.43
C PRO A 473 -12.05 -3.12 -23.95
N ARG A 474 -11.43 -1.96 -23.65
CA ARG A 474 -12.11 -0.81 -23.03
C ARG A 474 -13.28 -0.24 -23.84
N PRO A 475 -13.20 -0.14 -25.19
CA PRO A 475 -14.35 0.30 -26.00
C PRO A 475 -15.59 -0.59 -25.82
N CYS A 476 -15.40 -1.88 -25.51
CA CYS A 476 -16.50 -2.80 -25.21
C CYS A 476 -17.24 -2.40 -23.94
N TYR A 477 -16.49 -2.10 -22.86
CA TYR A 477 -17.09 -1.64 -21.60
C TYR A 477 -17.80 -0.29 -21.76
N ALA A 478 -17.18 0.66 -22.47
CA ALA A 478 -17.75 1.98 -22.71
C ALA A 478 -19.07 1.91 -23.52
N GLY A 479 -19.09 1.06 -24.57
CA GLY A 479 -20.22 0.93 -25.50
C GLY A 479 -21.41 0.12 -24.97
N ALA A 480 -21.19 -0.79 -24.02
CA ALA A 480 -22.23 -1.62 -23.44
C ALA A 480 -23.27 -0.80 -22.65
N ASP A 481 -24.50 -1.28 -22.58
CA ASP A 481 -25.55 -0.78 -21.68
C ASP A 481 -25.61 -1.57 -20.36
N LEU A 482 -25.18 -2.83 -20.39
CA LEU A 482 -25.06 -3.71 -19.24
C LEU A 482 -24.00 -4.78 -19.49
N LEU A 483 -23.49 -5.37 -18.42
CA LEU A 483 -22.43 -6.35 -18.48
C LEU A 483 -22.84 -7.67 -17.87
N LEU A 484 -22.32 -8.74 -18.47
CA LEU A 484 -22.42 -10.09 -17.98
C LEU A 484 -20.98 -10.59 -17.76
N GLY A 485 -20.62 -11.01 -16.55
CA GLY A 485 -19.23 -11.40 -16.32
C GLY A 485 -18.88 -11.80 -14.91
N MET A 486 -17.59 -11.97 -14.67
CA MET A 486 -17.03 -12.30 -13.37
C MET A 486 -15.58 -11.84 -13.23
N GLY A 487 -15.10 -11.71 -12.00
CA GLY A 487 -13.73 -11.36 -11.68
C GLY A 487 -13.32 -9.97 -12.21
N GLY A 488 -12.04 -9.81 -12.55
CA GLY A 488 -11.48 -8.51 -12.91
C GLY A 488 -12.09 -7.84 -14.15
N SER A 489 -12.59 -8.59 -15.14
CA SER A 489 -13.28 -7.99 -16.28
C SER A 489 -14.64 -7.41 -15.91
N ALA A 490 -15.30 -7.97 -14.90
CA ALA A 490 -16.55 -7.44 -14.37
C ALA A 490 -16.31 -6.13 -13.60
N LEU A 491 -15.28 -6.10 -12.76
CA LEU A 491 -14.87 -4.88 -12.02
C LEU A 491 -14.50 -3.73 -12.96
N ARG A 492 -13.70 -3.99 -14.00
CA ARG A 492 -13.36 -2.97 -15.01
C ARG A 492 -14.59 -2.42 -15.70
N GLY A 493 -15.52 -3.29 -16.07
CA GLY A 493 -16.73 -2.84 -16.72
C GLY A 493 -17.67 -2.04 -15.81
N MET A 494 -17.72 -2.35 -14.50
CA MET A 494 -18.41 -1.50 -13.52
C MET A 494 -17.82 -0.09 -13.42
N ALA A 495 -16.50 0.07 -13.65
CA ALA A 495 -15.85 1.39 -13.66
C ALA A 495 -16.38 2.32 -14.77
N TYR A 496 -16.90 1.76 -15.86
CA TYR A 496 -17.59 2.47 -16.95
C TYR A 496 -19.04 2.83 -16.63
N ALA A 497 -19.43 2.77 -15.36
CA ALA A 497 -20.77 3.04 -14.87
C ALA A 497 -21.85 2.16 -15.54
N LYS A 498 -21.56 0.86 -15.65
CA LYS A 498 -22.48 -0.13 -16.22
C LYS A 498 -23.03 -1.06 -15.13
N PRO A 499 -24.33 -1.41 -15.16
CA PRO A 499 -24.85 -2.48 -14.33
C PRO A 499 -24.21 -3.82 -14.72
N LEU A 500 -24.06 -4.70 -13.73
CA LEU A 500 -23.38 -5.99 -13.89
C LEU A 500 -24.27 -7.13 -13.39
N VAL A 501 -24.47 -8.16 -14.21
CA VAL A 501 -24.92 -9.47 -13.73
C VAL A 501 -23.70 -10.37 -13.59
N VAL A 502 -23.45 -10.84 -12.37
CA VAL A 502 -22.34 -11.73 -12.06
C VAL A 502 -22.68 -13.15 -12.48
N LEU A 503 -21.84 -13.73 -13.32
CA LEU A 503 -21.95 -15.11 -13.79
C LEU A 503 -21.11 -16.06 -12.93
N GLY A 504 -21.53 -17.32 -12.89
CA GLY A 504 -20.79 -18.37 -12.21
C GLY A 504 -21.09 -19.75 -12.79
N THR A 505 -20.82 -20.79 -12.01
CA THR A 505 -21.07 -22.19 -12.40
C THR A 505 -22.29 -22.78 -11.71
N ARG A 506 -22.73 -23.95 -12.18
CA ARG A 506 -23.91 -24.68 -11.67
C ARG A 506 -25.14 -23.77 -11.61
N GLY A 507 -25.38 -23.01 -12.67
CA GLY A 507 -26.56 -22.15 -12.78
C GLY A 507 -26.47 -20.80 -12.06
N PHE A 508 -25.34 -20.43 -11.44
CA PHE A 508 -25.25 -19.13 -10.78
C PHE A 508 -25.35 -17.96 -11.78
N ALA A 509 -26.25 -17.03 -11.51
CA ALA A 509 -26.33 -15.72 -12.15
C ALA A 509 -27.04 -14.78 -11.18
N ARG A 510 -26.47 -13.61 -10.89
CA ARG A 510 -27.08 -12.67 -9.95
C ARG A 510 -26.70 -11.23 -10.27
N LEU A 511 -27.68 -10.34 -10.28
CA LEU A 511 -27.45 -8.90 -10.43
C LEU A 511 -26.58 -8.37 -9.29
N CYS A 512 -25.59 -7.54 -9.63
CA CYS A 512 -24.80 -6.78 -8.68
C CYS A 512 -25.50 -5.46 -8.40
N GLU A 513 -26.16 -5.41 -7.25
CA GLU A 513 -26.95 -4.30 -6.73
C GLU A 513 -26.75 -4.19 -5.21
N PRO A 514 -27.15 -3.07 -4.55
CA PRO A 514 -26.91 -2.83 -3.12
C PRO A 514 -27.24 -4.01 -2.20
N GLU A 515 -28.34 -4.71 -2.46
CA GLU A 515 -28.86 -5.84 -1.68
C GLU A 515 -28.00 -7.10 -1.80
N SER A 516 -27.23 -7.20 -2.90
CA SER A 516 -26.34 -8.32 -3.20
C SER A 516 -24.86 -8.00 -3.04
N ALA A 517 -24.51 -6.72 -2.83
CA ALA A 517 -23.13 -6.25 -2.83
C ALA A 517 -22.26 -6.98 -1.81
N GLU A 518 -22.81 -7.23 -0.61
CA GLU A 518 -22.09 -7.91 0.47
C GLU A 518 -21.72 -9.36 0.12
N LEU A 519 -22.57 -10.05 -0.65
CA LEU A 519 -22.25 -11.38 -1.16
C LEU A 519 -20.96 -11.33 -1.99
N PHE A 520 -20.88 -10.38 -2.93
CA PHE A 520 -19.74 -10.25 -3.84
C PHE A 520 -18.49 -9.68 -3.16
N ARG A 521 -18.63 -8.82 -2.15
CA ARG A 521 -17.49 -8.41 -1.31
C ARG A 521 -16.87 -9.61 -0.60
N ARG A 522 -17.71 -10.52 -0.11
CA ARG A 522 -17.24 -11.67 0.67
C ARG A 522 -16.62 -12.78 -0.18
N GLN A 523 -17.37 -13.26 -1.19
CA GLN A 523 -16.97 -14.41 -2.00
C GLN A 523 -16.20 -14.02 -3.28
N GLY A 524 -16.16 -12.72 -3.61
CA GLY A 524 -15.68 -12.21 -4.89
C GLY A 524 -16.78 -12.16 -5.96
N PHE A 525 -16.44 -11.59 -7.12
CA PHE A 525 -17.34 -11.44 -8.26
C PHE A 525 -17.42 -12.74 -9.08
N TYR A 526 -17.87 -13.81 -8.43
CA TYR A 526 -18.14 -15.14 -8.99
C TYR A 526 -19.12 -15.86 -8.05
N GLY A 527 -19.78 -16.92 -8.52
CA GLY A 527 -20.61 -17.74 -7.65
C GLY A 527 -20.78 -19.17 -8.14
N VAL A 528 -21.35 -20.01 -7.29
CA VAL A 528 -21.65 -21.40 -7.61
C VAL A 528 -23.07 -21.72 -7.14
N GLY A 529 -23.95 -22.12 -8.06
CA GLY A 529 -25.36 -22.32 -7.78
C GLY A 529 -25.67 -23.72 -7.25
N LEU A 530 -26.50 -23.79 -6.21
CA LEU A 530 -27.31 -24.97 -5.86
C LEU A 530 -28.72 -24.56 -5.37
N ASP A 531 -28.90 -23.34 -4.82
CA ASP A 531 -30.12 -22.91 -4.11
C ASP A 531 -30.69 -21.51 -4.48
N GLN A 532 -30.30 -20.89 -5.60
CA GLN A 532 -30.85 -19.55 -5.98
C GLN A 532 -31.70 -19.62 -7.25
N ALA A 533 -33.01 -19.48 -7.05
CA ALA A 533 -34.05 -19.52 -8.06
C ALA A 533 -34.29 -18.12 -8.68
N ARG A 534 -33.57 -17.80 -9.76
CA ARG A 534 -34.03 -16.91 -10.86
C ARG A 534 -33.27 -17.24 -12.15
N PRO A 535 -33.94 -17.48 -13.30
CA PRO A 535 -33.26 -17.61 -14.58
C PRO A 535 -32.60 -16.28 -15.00
N LEU A 536 -31.37 -16.34 -15.55
CA LEU A 536 -30.60 -15.19 -16.07
C LEU A 536 -31.43 -14.28 -17.00
N ALA A 537 -32.41 -14.84 -17.72
CA ALA A 537 -33.36 -14.09 -18.52
C ALA A 537 -34.19 -13.07 -17.71
N GLU A 538 -34.64 -13.40 -16.49
CA GLU A 538 -35.43 -12.47 -15.66
C GLU A 538 -34.61 -11.24 -15.24
N GLU A 539 -33.36 -11.44 -14.82
CA GLU A 539 -32.45 -10.35 -14.46
C GLU A 539 -32.20 -9.43 -15.66
N LEU A 540 -31.98 -10.03 -16.83
CA LEU A 540 -31.83 -9.30 -18.09
C LEU A 540 -33.11 -8.57 -18.49
N ALA A 541 -34.28 -9.18 -18.37
CA ALA A 541 -35.57 -8.56 -18.70
C ALA A 541 -35.80 -7.28 -17.90
N GLY A 542 -35.55 -7.33 -16.59
CA GLY A 542 -35.67 -6.17 -15.70
C GLY A 542 -34.73 -5.04 -16.12
N LEU A 543 -33.47 -5.37 -16.45
CA LEU A 543 -32.51 -4.38 -16.94
C LEU A 543 -32.86 -3.84 -18.31
N ILE A 544 -33.38 -4.63 -19.25
CA ILE A 544 -33.74 -4.20 -20.60
C ILE A 544 -34.95 -3.25 -20.57
N ALA A 545 -35.95 -3.56 -19.75
CA ALA A 545 -37.20 -2.81 -19.66
C ALA A 545 -37.01 -1.38 -19.10
N ASP A 546 -36.05 -1.18 -18.19
CA ASP A 546 -35.90 0.08 -17.45
C ASP A 546 -34.52 0.75 -17.66
N PRO A 547 -34.43 1.75 -18.56
CA PRO A 547 -33.22 2.55 -18.75
C PRO A 547 -32.82 3.39 -17.51
N GLY A 548 -33.80 3.78 -16.68
CA GLY A 548 -33.56 4.50 -15.43
C GLY A 548 -32.80 3.63 -14.44
N ARG A 549 -33.28 2.40 -14.21
CA ARG A 549 -32.62 1.41 -13.37
C ARG A 549 -31.20 1.09 -13.85
N ARG A 550 -30.98 0.97 -15.17
CA ARG A 550 -29.61 0.78 -15.71
C ARG A 550 -28.67 1.93 -15.34
N ARG A 551 -29.13 3.18 -15.44
CA ARG A 551 -28.32 4.36 -15.06
C ARG A 551 -28.04 4.44 -13.57
N GLU A 552 -29.05 4.15 -12.74
CA GLU A 552 -28.92 4.14 -11.28
C GLU A 552 -27.89 3.09 -10.84
N LEU A 553 -28.06 1.84 -11.26
CA LEU A 553 -27.13 0.75 -10.95
C LEU A 553 -25.75 1.01 -11.55
N GLY A 554 -25.66 1.58 -12.74
CA GLY A 554 -24.39 1.99 -13.33
C GLY A 554 -23.64 3.03 -12.48
N THR A 555 -24.35 4.06 -12.02
CA THR A 555 -23.78 5.09 -11.13
C THR A 555 -23.31 4.48 -9.82
N TRP A 556 -24.12 3.60 -9.23
CA TRP A 556 -23.76 2.87 -8.01
C TRP A 556 -22.53 1.96 -8.22
N SER A 557 -22.51 1.18 -9.29
CA SER A 557 -21.37 0.32 -9.68
C SER A 557 -20.07 1.11 -9.74
N ARG A 558 -20.08 2.27 -10.42
CA ARG A 558 -18.88 3.10 -10.54
C ARG A 558 -18.41 3.63 -9.18
N ARG A 559 -19.34 4.11 -8.35
CA ARG A 559 -19.01 4.58 -6.99
C ARG A 559 -18.36 3.46 -6.16
N MET A 560 -18.93 2.26 -6.20
CA MET A 560 -18.34 1.09 -5.53
C MET A 560 -16.90 0.84 -5.97
N ILE A 561 -16.62 0.90 -7.28
CA ILE A 561 -15.25 0.70 -7.80
C ILE A 561 -14.30 1.81 -7.33
N MET A 562 -14.75 3.07 -7.36
CA MET A 562 -13.95 4.22 -6.90
C MET A 562 -13.57 4.11 -5.42
N ASP A 563 -14.53 3.72 -4.59
CA ASP A 563 -14.36 3.70 -3.14
C ASP A 563 -13.58 2.47 -2.65
N GLU A 564 -13.78 1.31 -3.28
CA GLU A 564 -13.32 0.03 -2.73
C GLU A 564 -12.27 -0.71 -3.59
N TYR A 565 -12.25 -0.49 -4.92
CA TYR A 565 -11.46 -1.31 -5.86
C TYR A 565 -10.44 -0.50 -6.67
N GLY A 566 -10.32 0.81 -6.45
CA GLY A 566 -9.36 1.65 -7.17
C GLY A 566 -7.90 1.28 -6.88
N LEU A 567 -7.05 1.33 -7.92
CA LEU A 567 -5.62 1.00 -7.83
C LEU A 567 -4.88 1.77 -6.74
N ARG A 568 -5.19 3.06 -6.55
CA ARG A 568 -4.51 3.89 -5.54
C ARG A 568 -4.82 3.43 -4.11
N VAL A 569 -6.09 3.15 -3.82
CA VAL A 569 -6.55 2.63 -2.51
C VAL A 569 -5.95 1.25 -2.23
N ALA A 570 -5.95 0.39 -3.24
CA ALA A 570 -5.33 -0.92 -3.13
C ALA A 570 -3.80 -0.83 -2.91
N THR A 571 -3.15 0.17 -3.51
CA THR A 571 -1.70 0.38 -3.36
C THR A 571 -1.33 0.91 -1.98
N ASP A 572 -2.18 1.73 -1.34
CA ASP A 572 -1.97 2.15 0.05
C ASP A 572 -1.82 0.94 0.98
N ARG A 573 -2.74 -0.04 0.83
CA ARG A 573 -2.72 -1.30 1.59
C ARG A 573 -1.53 -2.18 1.22
N LEU A 574 -1.12 -2.17 -0.04
CA LEU A 574 0.05 -2.93 -0.50
C LEU A 574 1.34 -2.36 0.10
N GLU A 575 1.49 -1.03 0.15
CA GLU A 575 2.66 -0.40 0.77
C GLU A 575 2.78 -0.74 2.26
N GLU A 576 1.67 -0.74 3.00
CA GLU A 576 1.62 -1.18 4.39
C GLU A 576 2.05 -2.65 4.51
N ALA A 577 1.48 -3.54 3.70
CA ALA A 577 1.86 -4.95 3.68
C ALA A 577 3.35 -5.16 3.33
N CYS A 578 3.91 -4.35 2.42
CA CYS A 578 5.34 -4.38 2.11
C CYS A 578 6.19 -3.92 3.30
N ARG A 579 5.83 -2.82 3.97
CA ARG A 579 6.56 -2.31 5.15
C ARG A 579 6.51 -3.31 6.31
N ASP A 580 5.35 -3.92 6.56
CA ASP A 580 5.18 -4.94 7.58
C ASP A 580 6.01 -6.20 7.30
N ALA A 581 6.05 -6.64 6.04
CA ALA A 581 6.87 -7.76 5.63
C ALA A 581 8.37 -7.48 5.85
N VAL A 582 8.82 -6.26 5.55
CA VAL A 582 10.21 -5.82 5.81
C VAL A 582 10.50 -5.74 7.30
N ALA A 583 9.61 -5.12 8.09
CA ALA A 583 9.77 -4.94 9.53
C ALA A 583 9.79 -6.26 10.32
N ALA A 584 8.98 -7.23 9.90
CA ALA A 584 8.99 -8.57 10.50
C ALA A 584 10.31 -9.33 10.28
N GLY A 585 11.10 -8.93 9.27
CA GLY A 585 12.33 -9.59 8.88
C GLY A 585 12.11 -11.03 8.36
N PRO A 586 13.20 -11.74 8.02
CA PRO A 586 13.11 -13.04 7.37
C PRO A 586 12.66 -14.22 8.27
N GLY A 587 12.61 -14.03 9.60
CA GLY A 587 12.25 -15.06 10.58
C GLY A 587 13.16 -16.31 10.57
N ASP A 588 12.65 -17.43 11.13
CA ASP A 588 13.32 -18.74 11.06
C ASP A 588 13.16 -19.37 9.65
N ARG A 589 14.05 -18.92 8.76
CA ARG A 589 14.08 -19.27 7.33
C ARG A 589 14.14 -20.77 7.07
N PHE A 590 14.94 -21.49 7.86
CA PHE A 590 15.20 -22.90 7.62
C PHE A 590 14.01 -23.77 8.02
N ARG A 591 13.44 -23.54 9.21
CA ARG A 591 12.26 -24.30 9.65
C ARG A 591 11.04 -24.03 8.77
N ALA A 592 10.85 -22.79 8.33
CA ALA A 592 9.72 -22.44 7.45
C ALA A 592 9.78 -23.19 6.11
N VAL A 593 10.95 -23.19 5.45
CA VAL A 593 11.18 -23.91 4.18
C VAL A 593 11.04 -25.42 4.35
N LEU A 594 11.63 -25.99 5.42
CA LEU A 594 11.56 -27.43 5.68
C LEU A 594 10.11 -27.88 5.91
N ARG A 595 9.35 -27.15 6.74
CA ARG A 595 7.95 -27.46 7.04
C ARG A 595 7.07 -27.37 5.79
N THR A 596 7.25 -26.34 4.97
CA THR A 596 6.54 -26.20 3.69
C THR A 596 6.86 -27.37 2.75
N THR A 597 8.14 -27.76 2.64
CA THR A 597 8.55 -28.88 1.81
C THR A 597 7.88 -30.18 2.25
N LEU A 598 7.94 -30.51 3.55
CA LEU A 598 7.34 -31.72 4.11
C LEU A 598 5.81 -31.77 3.91
N HIS A 599 5.09 -30.70 4.26
CA HIS A 599 3.63 -30.68 4.12
C HIS A 599 3.18 -30.74 2.67
N ARG A 600 3.91 -30.11 1.75
CA ARG A 600 3.61 -30.16 0.32
C ARG A 600 3.83 -31.56 -0.24
N THR A 601 4.96 -32.19 0.05
CA THR A 601 5.24 -33.58 -0.37
C THR A 601 4.15 -34.52 0.15
N ALA A 602 3.71 -34.36 1.40
CA ALA A 602 2.59 -35.12 1.95
C ALA A 602 1.26 -34.86 1.20
N ALA A 603 0.97 -33.60 0.83
CA ALA A 603 -0.23 -33.24 0.07
C ALA A 603 -0.20 -33.79 -1.37
N GLU A 604 0.95 -33.77 -2.04
CA GLU A 604 1.13 -34.36 -3.37
C GLU A 604 0.97 -35.88 -3.35
N LEU A 605 1.50 -36.56 -2.32
CA LEU A 605 1.33 -38.01 -2.12
C LEU A 605 -0.13 -38.41 -1.82
N ALA A 606 -0.91 -37.53 -1.18
CA ALA A 606 -2.32 -37.77 -0.88
C ALA A 606 -3.27 -37.53 -2.08
N GLY A 607 -2.81 -36.79 -3.09
CA GLY A 607 -3.57 -36.46 -4.30
C GLY A 607 -3.69 -37.62 -5.30
N PRO A 608 -4.50 -37.47 -6.37
CA PRO A 608 -4.82 -38.54 -7.33
C PRO A 608 -3.58 -39.18 -7.98
N GLY A 609 -2.57 -38.36 -8.32
CA GLY A 609 -1.29 -38.84 -8.87
C GLY A 609 -0.38 -39.52 -7.85
N GLY A 610 -0.40 -39.07 -6.59
CA GLY A 610 0.39 -39.66 -5.50
C GLY A 610 -0.09 -41.06 -5.10
N ARG A 611 -1.41 -41.29 -5.10
CA ARG A 611 -2.00 -42.63 -4.88
C ARG A 611 -1.55 -43.64 -5.95
N ALA A 612 -1.35 -43.20 -7.20
CA ALA A 612 -0.83 -44.04 -8.28
C ALA A 612 0.67 -44.37 -8.14
N VAL A 613 1.48 -43.46 -7.56
CA VAL A 613 2.90 -43.71 -7.26
C VAL A 613 3.06 -44.63 -6.05
N VAL A 614 2.29 -44.41 -4.98
CA VAL A 614 2.26 -45.29 -3.80
C VAL A 614 1.71 -46.69 -4.16
N GLY A 615 0.73 -46.75 -5.07
CA GLY A 615 0.22 -48.00 -5.64
C GLY A 615 1.29 -48.77 -6.44
N ARG A 616 2.07 -48.07 -7.28
CA ARG A 616 3.19 -48.67 -8.02
C ARG A 616 4.32 -49.17 -7.12
N LEU A 617 4.68 -48.41 -6.08
CA LEU A 617 5.71 -48.81 -5.10
C LEU A 617 5.28 -50.05 -4.28
N ARG A 618 3.99 -50.18 -3.96
CA ARG A 618 3.43 -51.39 -3.34
C ARG A 618 3.40 -52.59 -4.30
N ALA A 619 3.18 -52.35 -5.60
CA ALA A 619 3.20 -53.40 -6.62
C ALA A 619 4.62 -53.91 -6.96
N THR A 620 5.66 -53.10 -6.76
CA THR A 620 7.06 -53.48 -7.06
C THR A 620 7.79 -54.29 -5.97
N GLY A 621 7.11 -54.69 -4.89
CA GLY A 621 7.65 -55.72 -3.98
C GLY A 621 9.00 -55.43 -3.32
N LEU A 622 9.36 -54.17 -3.08
CA LEU A 622 10.55 -53.83 -2.28
C LEU A 622 10.25 -54.05 -0.79
N ARG A 623 10.32 -55.33 -0.36
CA ARG A 623 10.42 -55.69 1.05
C ARG A 623 11.69 -55.05 1.63
N ALA A 624 11.52 -54.24 2.67
CA ALA A 624 12.62 -53.81 3.53
C ALA A 624 13.39 -55.05 4.02
N ARG A 625 14.66 -55.16 3.64
CA ARG A 625 15.58 -56.12 4.27
C ARG A 625 15.80 -55.65 5.71
N GLY A 626 15.13 -56.31 6.65
CA GLY A 626 15.51 -56.27 8.05
C GLY A 626 16.92 -56.85 8.20
N ARG A 627 17.82 -56.09 8.82
CA ARG A 627 19.11 -56.59 9.29
C ARG A 627 18.85 -57.36 10.59
N GLY A 628 18.99 -58.69 10.53
CA GLY A 628 19.42 -59.51 11.66
C GLY A 628 20.93 -59.73 11.55
N GLY A 629 21.62 -59.64 12.68
CA GLY A 629 23.08 -59.71 12.80
C GLY A 629 23.57 -58.68 13.80
#